data_AF-A0A9N9FV40-F1
#
_entry.id   AF-A0A9N9FV40-F1
#
_cell.length_a   1.000
_cell.length_b   1.000
_cell.length_c   1.000
_cell.angle_alpha   90.00
_cell.angle_beta   90.00
_cell.angle_gamma   90.00
#
_symmetry.space_group_name_H-M   'P 1'
#
loop_
_entity.id
_entity.type
_entity.pdbx_description
1 polymer ?
#
loop_
_entity_poly.entity_id
_entity_poly.type
_entity_poly.pdbx_seq_one_letter_code
_entity_poly.pdbx_strand_id
1 'polypeptide(L)'
;MSQNGAFSIDQLMELAGLSVSCAIAKVYPVRSHPRVVVCCGPGNNGGDGLVAARHLFHFGYSPSIFYPKRSGRDLYQRLVTQCDNLKIPSITDLKQQLEQTDLIVDAIFGFSFSGKVRAPFDDVIQ
;
A
#
# COMPACT_ATOMS: atom_id res chain seq x y z
N MET A 1 -4.70 -4.41 19.69
CA MET A 1 -5.56 -5.55 19.33
C MET A 1 -5.88 -6.31 20.59
N SER A 2 -7.12 -6.78 20.75
CA SER A 2 -7.51 -7.61 21.90
C SER A 2 -6.64 -8.87 21.95
N GLN A 3 -6.07 -9.19 23.13
CA GLN A 3 -5.29 -10.42 23.30
C GLN A 3 -6.15 -11.69 23.17
N ASN A 4 -7.48 -11.57 23.20
CA ASN A 4 -8.39 -12.72 23.20
C ASN A 4 -8.39 -13.48 21.87
N GLY A 5 -8.01 -12.85 20.77
CA GLY A 5 -7.93 -13.50 19.45
C GLY A 5 -6.58 -14.13 19.13
N ALA A 6 -5.52 -13.80 19.89
CA ALA A 6 -4.14 -14.28 19.70
C ALA A 6 -3.56 -14.17 18.27
N PHE A 7 -4.16 -13.36 17.38
CA PHE A 7 -3.63 -13.11 16.04
C PHE A 7 -2.43 -12.18 16.09
N SER A 8 -1.43 -12.52 15.29
CA SER A 8 -0.29 -11.65 15.03
C SER A 8 -0.66 -10.51 14.06
N ILE A 9 0.13 -9.44 14.09
CA ILE A 9 -0.11 -8.27 13.23
C ILE A 9 0.03 -8.66 11.75
N ASP A 10 1.05 -9.45 11.42
CA ASP A 10 1.33 -9.94 10.08
C ASP A 10 0.20 -10.81 9.53
N GLN A 11 -0.40 -11.68 10.33
CA GLN A 11 -1.56 -12.46 9.90
C GLN A 11 -2.75 -11.57 9.50
N LEU A 12 -3.08 -10.57 10.33
CA LEU A 12 -4.20 -9.70 10.06
C LEU A 12 -3.92 -8.72 8.91
N MET A 13 -2.69 -8.23 8.81
CA MET A 13 -2.22 -7.36 7.73
C MET A 13 -2.24 -8.08 6.38
N GLU A 14 -1.84 -9.36 6.34
CA GLU A 14 -1.90 -10.18 5.13
C GLU A 14 -3.34 -10.30 4.60
N LEU A 15 -4.29 -10.57 5.51
CA LEU A 15 -5.71 -10.67 5.19
C LEU A 15 -6.30 -9.31 4.78
N ALA A 16 -5.91 -8.22 5.46
CA ALA A 16 -6.38 -6.88 5.16
C ALA A 16 -5.94 -6.43 3.76
N GLY A 17 -4.65 -6.52 3.45
CA GLY A 17 -4.12 -6.14 2.14
C GLY A 17 -4.66 -7.02 1.01
N LEU A 18 -4.82 -8.34 1.22
CA LEU A 18 -5.49 -9.23 0.26
C LEU A 18 -6.95 -8.78 0.01
N SER A 19 -7.68 -8.41 1.06
CA SER A 19 -9.07 -7.96 0.94
C SER A 19 -9.18 -6.67 0.11
N VAL A 20 -8.23 -5.74 0.29
CA VAL A 20 -8.13 -4.53 -0.54
C VAL A 20 -7.92 -4.89 -2.02
N SER A 21 -6.96 -5.77 -2.32
CA SER A 21 -6.70 -6.21 -3.70
C SER A 21 -7.89 -6.92 -4.33
N CYS A 22 -8.61 -7.76 -3.56
CA CYS A 22 -9.83 -8.42 -4.02
C CYS A 22 -10.94 -7.42 -4.33
N ALA A 23 -11.12 -6.40 -3.48
CA ALA A 23 -12.11 -5.34 -3.72
C ALA A 23 -11.78 -4.55 -4.99
N ILE A 24 -10.51 -4.16 -5.18
CA ILE A 24 -10.05 -3.49 -6.40
C ILE A 24 -10.30 -4.37 -7.62
N ALA A 25 -9.91 -5.65 -7.58
CA ALA A 25 -10.11 -6.58 -8.68
C ALA A 25 -11.57 -6.77 -9.08
N LYS A 26 -12.47 -6.73 -8.09
CA LYS A 26 -13.90 -6.84 -8.30
C LYS A 26 -14.52 -5.60 -8.95
N VAL A 27 -14.09 -4.41 -8.54
CA VAL A 27 -14.70 -3.13 -8.95
C VAL A 27 -14.05 -2.56 -10.20
N TYR A 28 -12.74 -2.73 -10.36
CA TYR A 28 -11.93 -2.13 -11.42
C TYR A 28 -11.18 -3.21 -12.20
N PRO A 29 -11.80 -3.83 -13.21
CA PRO A 29 -11.18 -4.94 -13.93
C PRO A 29 -9.80 -4.58 -14.52
N VAL A 30 -8.83 -5.48 -14.33
CA VAL A 30 -7.43 -5.31 -14.75
C VAL A 30 -7.25 -4.92 -16.22
N ARG A 31 -8.13 -5.40 -17.12
CA ARG A 31 -8.08 -5.10 -18.56
C ARG A 31 -8.29 -3.62 -18.87
N SER A 32 -9.03 -2.91 -18.00
CA SER A 32 -9.38 -1.49 -18.18
C SER A 32 -8.61 -0.58 -17.23
N HIS A 33 -8.15 -1.10 -16.08
CA HIS A 33 -7.45 -0.33 -15.06
C HIS A 33 -6.16 -1.03 -14.58
N PRO A 34 -5.23 -1.37 -15.48
CA PRO A 34 -4.07 -2.18 -15.10
C PRO A 34 -3.07 -1.44 -14.20
N ARG A 35 -2.95 -0.11 -14.28
CA ARG A 35 -1.88 0.66 -13.63
C ARG A 35 -2.35 1.22 -12.30
N VAL A 36 -1.71 0.79 -11.22
CA VAL A 36 -2.10 1.16 -9.86
C VAL A 36 -0.93 1.82 -9.14
N VAL A 37 -1.16 2.96 -8.51
CA VAL A 37 -0.21 3.55 -7.56
C VAL A 37 -0.70 3.29 -6.15
N VAL A 38 0.17 2.72 -5.31
CA VAL A 38 -0.12 2.47 -3.90
C VAL A 38 0.70 3.43 -3.04
N CYS A 39 0.02 4.40 -2.43
CA CYS A 39 0.61 5.43 -1.58
C CYS A 39 0.69 4.93 -0.14
N CYS A 40 1.87 4.55 0.34
CA CYS A 40 2.07 3.94 1.64
C CYS A 40 2.55 4.95 2.69
N GLY A 41 1.95 4.89 3.88
CA GLY A 41 2.39 5.64 5.05
C GLY A 41 3.31 4.85 6.00
N PRO A 42 3.82 5.48 7.06
CA PRO A 42 4.85 4.90 7.93
C PRO A 42 4.33 3.86 8.94
N GLY A 43 3.03 3.60 8.98
CA GLY A 43 2.36 2.74 9.98
C GLY A 43 1.70 1.50 9.40
N ASN A 44 0.80 0.90 10.18
CA ASN A 44 0.12 -0.35 9.80
C ASN A 44 -0.63 -0.21 8.47
N ASN A 45 -1.28 0.94 8.23
CA ASN A 45 -2.00 1.21 6.97
C ASN A 45 -1.08 1.11 5.75
N GLY A 46 0.16 1.61 5.86
CA GLY A 46 1.15 1.46 4.79
C GLY A 46 1.60 0.02 4.61
N GLY A 47 1.67 -0.76 5.70
CA GLY A 47 1.87 -2.21 5.63
C GLY A 47 0.75 -2.93 4.86
N ASP A 48 -0.51 -2.58 5.13
CA ASP A 48 -1.67 -3.08 4.39
C ASP A 48 -1.56 -2.72 2.89
N GLY A 49 -1.09 -1.51 2.58
CA GLY A 49 -0.78 -1.06 1.22
C GLY A 49 0.31 -1.89 0.53
N LEU A 50 1.42 -2.17 1.21
CA LEU A 50 2.49 -3.02 0.67
C LEU A 50 2.00 -4.45 0.36
N VAL A 51 1.20 -5.03 1.26
CA VAL A 51 0.55 -6.32 1.02
C VAL A 51 -0.40 -6.23 -0.18
N ALA A 52 -1.21 -5.17 -0.25
CA ALA A 52 -2.14 -4.95 -1.36
C ALA A 52 -1.40 -4.82 -2.70
N ALA A 53 -0.28 -4.11 -2.75
CA ALA A 53 0.57 -3.98 -3.94
C ALA A 53 1.08 -5.35 -4.41
N ARG A 54 1.56 -6.19 -3.49
CA ARG A 54 2.00 -7.56 -3.82
C ARG A 54 0.87 -8.41 -4.39
N HIS A 55 -0.31 -8.40 -3.78
CA HIS A 55 -1.45 -9.19 -4.29
C HIS A 55 -1.97 -8.65 -5.63
N LEU A 56 -2.00 -7.33 -5.82
CA LEU A 56 -2.37 -6.72 -7.10
C LEU A 56 -1.43 -7.17 -8.23
N PHE A 57 -0.12 -7.26 -7.98
CA PHE A 57 0.82 -7.84 -8.93
C PHE A 57 0.44 -9.28 -9.31
N HIS A 58 0.13 -10.13 -8.32
CA HIS A 58 -0.32 -11.50 -8.57
C HIS A 58 -1.68 -11.58 -9.30
N PHE A 59 -2.52 -10.56 -9.18
CA PHE A 59 -3.78 -10.45 -9.92
C PHE A 59 -3.62 -9.90 -11.35
N GLY A 60 -2.38 -9.62 -11.77
CA GLY A 60 -2.05 -9.17 -13.12
C GLY A 60 -2.09 -7.65 -13.32
N TYR A 61 -2.25 -6.86 -12.26
CA TYR A 61 -2.06 -5.42 -12.31
C TYR A 61 -0.57 -5.07 -12.42
N SER A 62 -0.32 -3.83 -12.79
CA SER A 62 1.00 -3.19 -12.80
C SER A 62 1.09 -2.17 -11.65
N PRO A 63 1.24 -2.62 -10.40
CA PRO A 63 1.35 -1.72 -9.27
C PRO A 63 2.70 -0.98 -9.27
N SER A 64 2.71 0.22 -8.70
CA SER A 64 3.91 0.95 -8.29
C SER A 64 3.70 1.53 -6.90
N ILE A 65 4.76 1.64 -6.11
CA ILE A 65 4.69 1.97 -4.68
C ILE A 65 5.31 3.34 -4.45
N PHE A 66 4.52 4.27 -3.92
CA PHE A 66 5.01 5.53 -3.38
C PHE A 66 5.10 5.40 -1.86
N TYR A 67 6.33 5.29 -1.32
CA TYR A 67 6.55 5.11 0.13
C TYR A 67 7.62 6.08 0.66
N PRO A 68 7.30 7.38 0.79
CA PRO A 68 8.28 8.44 1.04
C PRO A 68 8.83 8.44 2.47
N LYS A 69 8.11 7.84 3.43
CA LYS A 69 8.55 7.71 4.83
C LYS A 69 8.47 6.26 5.29
N ARG A 70 9.57 5.53 5.10
CA ARG A 70 9.67 4.11 5.46
C ARG A 70 9.81 3.91 6.96
N SER A 71 9.13 2.89 7.48
CA SER A 71 9.27 2.49 8.87
C SER A 71 10.50 1.59 9.07
N GLY A 72 11.21 1.78 10.18
CA GLY A 72 12.36 0.95 10.54
C GLY A 72 12.00 -0.39 11.19
N ARG A 73 10.71 -0.72 11.36
CA ARG A 73 10.32 -2.00 11.95
C ARG A 73 10.50 -3.14 10.94
N ASP A 74 11.05 -4.25 11.41
CA ASP A 74 11.38 -5.43 10.62
C ASP A 74 10.19 -5.92 9.76
N LEU A 75 8.97 -5.94 10.32
CA LEU A 75 7.75 -6.32 9.58
C LEU A 75 7.62 -5.61 8.23
N TYR A 76 7.78 -4.28 8.20
CA TYR A 76 7.60 -3.50 6.97
C TYR A 76 8.78 -3.64 6.03
N GLN A 77 9.99 -3.82 6.55
CA GLN A 77 11.18 -4.08 5.74
C GLN A 77 11.01 -5.40 4.99
N ARG A 78 10.51 -6.45 5.65
CA ARG A 78 10.19 -7.73 4.98
C ARG A 78 9.13 -7.56 3.89
N LEU A 79 8.10 -6.75 4.10
CA LEU A 79 7.09 -6.46 3.07
C LEU A 79 7.67 -5.70 1.87
N VAL A 80 8.56 -4.72 2.11
CA VAL A 80 9.30 -4.04 1.05
C VAL A 80 10.16 -5.04 0.26
N THR A 81 10.92 -5.90 0.93
CA THR A 81 11.71 -6.96 0.27
C THR A 81 10.85 -7.89 -0.58
N GLN A 82 9.64 -8.25 -0.11
CA GLN A 82 8.71 -9.05 -0.92
C GLN A 82 8.28 -8.33 -2.20
N CYS A 83 7.99 -7.03 -2.12
CA CYS A 83 7.63 -6.22 -3.30
C CYS A 83 8.83 -6.05 -4.25
N ASP A 84 10.03 -5.84 -3.70
CA ASP A 84 11.27 -5.71 -4.46
C ASP A 84 11.62 -7.02 -5.20
N ASN A 85 11.41 -8.18 -4.57
CA ASN A 85 11.62 -9.50 -5.19
C ASN A 85 10.69 -9.74 -6.39
N LEU A 86 9.50 -9.12 -6.39
CA LEU A 86 8.56 -9.12 -7.51
C LEU A 86 8.85 -8.00 -8.52
N LYS A 87 9.88 -7.18 -8.28
CA LYS A 87 10.27 -6.02 -9.09
C LYS A 87 9.16 -4.98 -9.23
N ILE A 88 8.30 -4.84 -8.21
CA ILE A 88 7.29 -3.78 -8.17
C ILE A 88 8.03 -2.44 -8.03
N PRO A 89 7.85 -1.48 -8.96
CA PRO A 89 8.60 -0.23 -8.93
C PRO A 89 8.31 0.59 -7.68
N SER A 90 9.36 1.02 -6.97
CA SER A 90 9.27 2.09 -5.97
C SER A 90 9.45 3.44 -6.67
N ILE A 91 8.49 4.34 -6.52
CA ILE A 91 8.52 5.67 -7.10
C ILE A 91 8.75 6.74 -6.03
N THR A 92 9.35 7.86 -6.44
CA THR A 92 9.61 9.03 -5.58
C THR A 92 8.90 10.29 -6.06
N ASP A 93 8.65 10.42 -7.36
CA ASP A 93 7.86 11.50 -7.94
C ASP A 93 6.43 11.02 -8.17
N LEU A 94 5.55 11.31 -7.21
CA LEU A 94 4.15 10.91 -7.30
C LEU A 94 3.46 11.67 -8.44
N LYS A 95 3.71 12.99 -8.59
CA LYS A 95 2.99 13.84 -9.55
C LYS A 95 3.18 13.35 -10.97
N GLN A 96 4.41 13.00 -11.34
CA GLN A 96 4.71 12.45 -12.66
C GLN A 96 4.00 11.11 -12.90
N GLN A 97 3.93 10.24 -11.89
CA GLN A 97 3.30 8.92 -12.05
C GLN A 97 1.78 9.02 -12.20
N LEU A 98 1.14 10.00 -11.56
CA LEU A 98 -0.32 10.14 -11.59
C LEU A 98 -0.89 10.30 -13.02
N GLU A 99 -0.14 10.90 -13.94
CA GLU A 99 -0.55 11.05 -15.35
C GLU A 99 -0.70 9.70 -16.06
N GLN A 100 -0.02 8.66 -15.58
CA GLN A 100 -0.01 7.32 -16.16
C GLN A 100 -0.70 6.29 -15.25
N THR A 101 -1.51 6.74 -14.30
CA THR A 101 -2.15 5.89 -13.30
C THR A 101 -3.64 5.76 -13.59
N ASP A 102 -4.16 4.53 -13.52
CA ASP A 102 -5.60 4.27 -13.64
C ASP A 102 -6.29 4.33 -12.27
N LEU A 103 -5.60 3.86 -11.21
CA LEU A 103 -6.12 3.81 -9.85
C LEU A 103 -5.07 4.22 -8.82
N ILE A 104 -5.51 4.95 -7.79
CA ILE A 104 -4.70 5.28 -6.62
C ILE A 104 -5.26 4.52 -5.41
N VAL A 105 -4.39 3.82 -4.69
CA VAL A 105 -4.70 3.22 -3.38
C VAL A 105 -4.08 4.09 -2.31
N ASP A 106 -4.94 4.78 -1.54
CA ASP A 106 -4.51 5.51 -0.34
C ASP A 106 -4.31 4.54 0.82
N ALA A 107 -3.04 4.28 1.11
CA ALA A 107 -2.58 3.51 2.26
C ALA A 107 -1.70 4.39 3.19
N ILE A 108 -1.96 5.71 3.25
CA ILE A 108 -1.14 6.67 3.99
C ILE A 108 -1.46 6.63 5.50
N PHE A 109 -2.68 7.00 5.88
CA PHE A 109 -3.09 7.08 7.29
C PHE A 109 -4.31 6.21 7.57
N GLY A 110 -4.17 5.35 8.58
CA GLY A 110 -5.27 4.52 9.08
C GLY A 110 -6.01 5.15 10.25
N PHE A 111 -6.97 4.43 10.82
CA PHE A 111 -7.86 4.90 11.89
C PHE A 111 -7.17 5.40 13.17
N SER A 112 -5.94 4.96 13.44
CA SER A 112 -5.18 5.38 14.63
C SER A 112 -4.41 6.69 14.42
N PHE A 113 -4.48 7.30 13.24
CA PHE A 113 -3.83 8.58 12.99
C PHE A 113 -4.56 9.71 13.73
N SER A 114 -3.79 10.55 14.40
CA SER A 114 -4.31 11.71 15.11
C SER A 114 -3.34 12.88 14.99
N GLY A 115 -3.88 14.09 14.87
CA GLY A 115 -3.10 15.32 14.76
C GLY A 115 -3.01 15.84 13.33
N LYS A 116 -2.11 16.83 13.13
CA LYS A 116 -1.94 17.48 11.83
C LYS A 116 -1.11 16.60 10.89
N VAL A 117 -1.54 16.53 9.63
CA VAL A 117 -0.71 16.02 8.53
C VAL A 117 0.54 16.89 8.40
N ARG A 118 1.69 16.26 8.16
CA ARG A 118 2.99 16.92 8.05
C ARG A 118 3.78 16.31 6.89
N ALA A 119 4.80 17.02 6.46
CA ALA A 119 5.77 16.54 5.49
C ALA A 119 6.27 15.11 5.77
N PRO A 120 6.40 14.26 4.74
CA PRO A 120 6.18 14.58 3.32
C PRO A 120 4.72 14.40 2.84
N PHE A 121 3.75 14.21 3.73
CA PHE A 121 2.37 13.83 3.34
C PHE A 121 1.39 15.02 3.20
N ASP A 122 1.77 16.19 3.69
CA ASP A 122 0.99 17.43 3.57
C ASP A 122 0.87 17.89 2.11
N ASP A 123 1.92 17.72 1.31
CA ASP A 123 1.90 18.02 -0.13
C ASP A 123 1.29 16.89 -0.98
N VAL A 124 1.23 15.66 -0.43
CA VAL A 124 0.71 14.47 -1.14
C VAL A 124 -0.81 14.42 -1.15
N ILE A 125 -1.46 14.97 -0.13
CA ILE A 125 -2.92 14.87 0.10
C ILE A 125 -3.67 16.15 -0.34
N GLN A 126 -2.96 17.19 -0.80
CA GLN A 126 -3.55 18.43 -1.34
C GLN A 126 -4.16 18.21 -2.73
#